data_AF-A0A813JEE8-F1
#
_entry.id   AF-A0A813JEE8-F1
#
_cell.length_a   1.000
_cell.length_b   1.000
_cell.length_c   1.000
_cell.angle_alpha   90.00
_cell.angle_beta   90.00
_cell.angle_gamma   90.00
#
_symmetry.space_group_name_H-M   'P 1'
#
loop_
_entity.id
_entity.type
_entity.pdbx_description
1 polymer ?
#
loop_
_entity_poly.entity_id
_entity_poly.type
_entity_poly.pdbx_seq_one_letter_code
_entity_poly.pdbx_strand_id
1 'polypeptide(L)'
;DASPMGIVTESSSSSSPARAVRLRAGGVVLRRGVESSSLEVLFVSRRKAPDCLTVPAGKFEHDLDGGSFEACALRETNEEAGVECEIIFDLGWYLGAAKDHCETRTRFFAWLLDFDCETLVVASATDELLLDCHKGVATSLLRLLIRHRLREPLAVEDVSAQHRAVAALPAAAASTARVASGQGELDGHDEGSSASLPSAFVPDPRFAAMGHRAILPLQDASALLESSLASSSLVLADYHRWRLCCAVPEGPGDMPVDQVLPLYANLDLLNFVSFSKGCYVGQELTTRTKHRGAVRRRIFSVVAVGDESEELSAMQKLLQGVEPDSPLPAACLQPAARGIALPAGAAAGEDDEARQVRSLQPGTEQAESKKVGVLHSSSGNIGLCLLRCDGAFNTAESFREAPLAADSQLSTGAGLRLALRAPPYAFLSPGEKQ
;
A
#
# COMPACT_ATOMS: atom_id res chain seq x y z
N ASP A 1 -5.46 29.45 -17.75
CA ASP A 1 -6.38 30.29 -18.56
C ASP A 1 -7.65 29.53 -18.94
N ALA A 2 -8.60 29.44 -18.01
CA ALA A 2 -9.97 29.09 -18.34
C ALA A 2 -10.83 30.32 -18.13
N SER A 3 -11.23 30.98 -19.22
CA SER A 3 -12.22 32.06 -19.15
C SER A 3 -13.57 31.45 -18.72
N PRO A 4 -14.30 32.06 -17.76
CA PRO A 4 -15.59 31.56 -17.35
C PRO A 4 -16.59 31.71 -18.51
N MET A 5 -16.95 30.61 -19.17
CA MET A 5 -18.05 30.62 -20.12
C MET A 5 -19.37 30.70 -19.35
N GLY A 6 -19.94 31.90 -19.36
CA GLY A 6 -21.38 32.16 -19.28
C GLY A 6 -22.09 31.75 -18.00
N ILE A 7 -22.02 32.60 -16.98
CA ILE A 7 -23.07 32.64 -15.95
C ILE A 7 -24.32 33.20 -16.63
N VAL A 8 -25.31 32.35 -16.91
CA VAL A 8 -26.65 32.80 -17.29
C VAL A 8 -27.44 32.98 -16.00
N THR A 9 -27.56 34.23 -15.54
CA THR A 9 -28.56 34.61 -14.54
C THR A 9 -29.92 34.66 -15.24
N GLU A 10 -30.89 33.87 -14.76
CA GLU A 10 -32.26 33.90 -15.27
C GLU A 10 -32.87 35.31 -15.07
N SER A 11 -33.11 36.02 -16.17
CA SER A 11 -34.12 37.07 -16.21
C SER A 11 -35.42 36.48 -16.73
N SER A 12 -36.47 36.67 -15.95
CA SER A 12 -37.81 36.17 -16.20
C SER A 12 -38.41 36.82 -17.46
N SER A 13 -38.84 35.98 -18.40
CA SER A 13 -40.12 36.08 -19.15
C SER A 13 -40.00 35.47 -20.55
N SER A 14 -40.73 34.37 -20.77
CA SER A 14 -41.68 34.18 -21.89
C SER A 14 -41.98 32.69 -22.06
N SER A 15 -43.27 32.40 -22.15
CA SER A 15 -43.87 31.08 -22.20
C SER A 15 -43.53 30.34 -23.50
N SER A 16 -42.63 29.37 -23.41
CA SER A 16 -42.55 28.23 -24.35
C SER A 16 -43.07 26.98 -23.62
N PRO A 17 -43.65 25.98 -24.32
CA PRO A 17 -44.12 24.76 -23.66
C PRO A 17 -42.95 24.12 -22.89
N ALA A 18 -43.17 23.82 -21.61
CA ALA A 18 -42.13 23.36 -20.69
C ALA A 18 -41.35 22.19 -21.29
N ARG A 19 -40.12 22.45 -21.75
CA ARG A 19 -39.19 21.39 -22.15
C ARG A 19 -38.98 20.49 -20.94
N ALA A 20 -39.13 19.19 -21.12
CA ALA A 20 -38.80 18.23 -20.06
C ALA A 20 -37.32 18.43 -19.70
N VAL A 21 -37.05 18.73 -18.41
CA VAL A 21 -35.69 18.91 -17.92
C VAL A 21 -35.27 17.63 -17.20
N ARG A 22 -34.17 17.03 -17.66
CA ARG A 22 -33.52 15.91 -16.98
C ARG A 22 -32.43 16.45 -16.08
N LEU A 23 -32.61 16.29 -14.77
CA LEU A 23 -31.62 16.67 -13.78
C LEU A 23 -30.63 15.52 -13.56
N ARG A 24 -29.36 15.89 -13.46
CA ARG A 24 -28.23 15.00 -13.24
C ARG A 24 -27.30 15.61 -12.20
N ALA A 25 -26.55 14.77 -11.51
CA ALA A 25 -25.44 15.21 -10.69
C ALA A 25 -24.21 14.35 -10.99
N GLY A 26 -23.03 14.91 -10.77
CA GLY A 26 -21.78 14.23 -11.05
C GLY A 26 -20.59 14.82 -10.33
N GLY A 27 -19.49 14.09 -10.38
CA GLY A 27 -18.26 14.41 -9.67
C GLY A 27 -17.10 14.72 -10.59
N VAL A 28 -16.40 15.80 -10.29
CA VAL A 28 -15.09 16.11 -10.86
C VAL A 28 -14.05 15.77 -9.81
N VAL A 29 -13.36 14.64 -10.00
CA VAL A 29 -12.27 14.25 -9.11
C VAL A 29 -11.01 14.97 -9.52
N LEU A 30 -10.44 15.71 -8.59
CA LEU A 30 -9.24 16.52 -8.78
C LEU A 30 -8.07 15.90 -8.02
N ARG A 31 -6.86 16.07 -8.57
CA ARG A 31 -5.60 15.87 -7.86
C ARG A 31 -4.77 17.14 -7.92
N ARG A 32 -3.76 17.27 -7.07
CA ARG A 32 -2.73 18.30 -7.26
C ARG A 32 -1.77 17.86 -8.36
N GLY A 33 -1.44 18.77 -9.27
CA GLY A 33 -0.43 18.55 -10.30
C GLY A 33 0.95 18.35 -9.67
N VAL A 34 1.75 17.47 -10.29
CA VAL A 34 3.08 17.07 -9.77
C VAL A 34 4.09 18.22 -9.86
N GLU A 35 3.94 19.10 -10.86
CA GLU A 35 4.92 20.17 -11.15
C GLU A 35 4.42 21.58 -10.81
N SER A 36 3.10 21.76 -10.70
CA SER A 36 2.49 23.04 -10.34
C SER A 36 1.41 22.78 -9.31
N SER A 37 1.29 23.62 -8.29
CA SER A 37 0.22 23.54 -7.28
C SER A 37 -1.19 23.76 -7.86
N SER A 38 -1.37 23.57 -9.17
CA SER A 38 -2.65 23.60 -9.87
C SER A 38 -3.40 22.29 -9.66
N LEU A 39 -4.73 22.36 -9.76
CA LEU A 39 -5.59 21.19 -9.67
C LEU A 39 -5.82 20.61 -11.08
N GLU A 40 -5.58 19.31 -11.23
CA GLU A 40 -5.82 18.55 -12.45
C GLU A 40 -7.03 17.64 -12.28
N VAL A 41 -7.84 17.45 -13.33
CA VAL A 41 -8.92 16.46 -13.32
C VAL A 41 -8.30 15.07 -13.41
N LEU A 42 -8.50 14.27 -12.36
CA LEU A 42 -7.92 12.93 -12.20
C LEU A 42 -8.78 11.85 -12.85
N PHE A 43 -10.09 11.85 -12.61
CA PHE A 43 -11.00 10.83 -13.13
C PHE A 43 -11.97 11.38 -14.16
N VAL A 44 -12.01 10.68 -15.29
CA VAL A 44 -12.94 10.91 -16.39
C VAL A 44 -13.57 9.57 -16.75
N SER A 45 -14.88 9.51 -16.86
CA SER A 45 -15.58 8.29 -17.28
C SER A 45 -15.29 7.95 -18.74
N ARG A 46 -14.98 8.95 -19.56
CA ARG A 46 -14.60 8.76 -20.97
C ARG A 46 -13.87 9.96 -21.57
N ARG A 47 -12.82 9.72 -22.37
CA ARG A 47 -12.25 10.72 -23.29
C ARG A 47 -12.79 10.52 -24.70
N LYS A 48 -13.47 11.52 -25.27
CA LYS A 48 -14.00 11.46 -26.65
C LYS A 48 -13.05 12.07 -27.67
N ALA A 49 -12.26 13.05 -27.25
CA ALA A 49 -11.23 13.74 -28.03
C ALA A 49 -10.17 14.28 -27.04
N PRO A 50 -8.99 14.74 -27.51
CA PRO A 50 -7.93 15.25 -26.63
C PRO A 50 -8.42 16.26 -25.59
N ASP A 51 -9.29 17.20 -26.00
CA ASP A 51 -9.84 18.27 -25.15
C ASP A 51 -11.31 18.02 -24.75
N CYS A 52 -11.81 16.79 -24.91
CA CYS A 52 -13.21 16.44 -24.63
C CYS A 52 -13.28 15.26 -23.65
N LEU A 53 -13.37 15.62 -22.38
CA LEU A 53 -13.46 14.71 -21.25
C LEU A 53 -14.93 14.61 -20.78
N THR A 54 -15.35 13.40 -20.47
CA THR A 54 -16.64 13.11 -19.81
C THR A 54 -16.32 12.75 -18.38
N VAL A 55 -16.95 13.43 -17.44
CA VAL A 55 -16.81 13.17 -16.00
C VAL A 55 -17.97 12.29 -15.51
N PRO A 56 -17.76 11.51 -14.43
CA PRO A 56 -18.81 10.72 -13.80
C PRO A 56 -20.04 11.56 -13.47
N ALA A 57 -21.21 11.14 -13.97
CA ALA A 57 -22.47 11.80 -13.67
C ALA A 57 -23.64 10.89 -14.03
N GLY A 58 -24.70 10.91 -13.24
CA GLY A 58 -25.91 10.15 -13.54
C GLY A 58 -27.17 10.91 -13.28
N LYS A 59 -28.30 10.19 -13.32
CA LYS A 59 -29.63 10.79 -13.21
C LYS A 59 -29.94 11.02 -11.74
N PHE A 60 -30.45 12.21 -11.42
CA PHE A 60 -30.95 12.48 -10.08
C PHE A 60 -32.26 11.74 -9.83
N GLU A 61 -32.31 10.98 -8.74
CA GLU A 61 -33.44 10.19 -8.28
C GLU A 61 -33.76 10.55 -6.84
N HIS A 62 -34.82 11.35 -6.64
CA HIS A 62 -35.14 11.97 -5.35
C HIS A 62 -35.21 10.97 -4.18
N ASP A 63 -35.75 9.77 -4.41
CA ASP A 63 -35.91 8.76 -3.37
C ASP A 63 -34.59 8.03 -3.03
N LEU A 64 -33.73 7.79 -4.03
CA LEU A 64 -32.43 7.15 -3.82
C LEU A 64 -31.40 8.12 -3.25
N ASP A 65 -31.47 9.39 -3.65
CA ASP A 65 -30.48 10.41 -3.33
C ASP A 65 -30.91 11.25 -2.12
N GLY A 66 -31.98 10.88 -1.41
CA GLY A 66 -32.46 11.60 -0.22
C GLY A 66 -32.81 13.07 -0.48
N GLY A 67 -33.19 13.41 -1.72
CA GLY A 67 -33.45 14.77 -2.16
C GLY A 67 -32.20 15.65 -2.40
N SER A 68 -30.99 15.09 -2.34
CA SER A 68 -29.72 15.83 -2.42
C SER A 68 -28.95 15.53 -3.70
N PHE A 69 -28.55 16.59 -4.43
CA PHE A 69 -27.70 16.43 -5.62
C PHE A 69 -26.27 16.02 -5.25
N GLU A 70 -25.83 16.38 -4.05
CA GLU A 70 -24.58 15.96 -3.43
C GLU A 70 -24.56 14.44 -3.27
N ALA A 71 -25.62 13.87 -2.68
CA ALA A 71 -25.77 12.42 -2.52
C ALA A 71 -25.82 11.68 -3.86
N CYS A 72 -26.52 12.24 -4.85
CA CYS A 72 -26.53 11.72 -6.22
C CYS A 72 -25.13 11.73 -6.84
N ALA A 73 -24.40 12.84 -6.73
CA ALA A 73 -23.06 12.95 -7.28
C ALA A 73 -22.08 11.97 -6.59
N LEU A 74 -22.20 11.78 -5.27
CA LEU A 74 -21.40 10.80 -4.52
C LEU A 74 -21.66 9.37 -5.02
N ARG A 75 -22.93 9.00 -5.12
CA ARG A 75 -23.35 7.67 -5.59
C ARG A 75 -22.86 7.39 -7.01
N GLU A 76 -23.13 8.28 -7.94
CA GLU A 76 -22.76 8.11 -9.36
C GLU A 76 -21.25 8.14 -9.58
N THR A 77 -20.52 8.96 -8.81
CA THR A 77 -19.04 8.98 -8.88
C THR A 77 -18.46 7.70 -8.30
N ASN A 78 -19.00 7.16 -7.21
CA ASN A 78 -18.58 5.87 -6.68
C ASN A 78 -18.92 4.73 -7.65
N GLU A 79 -20.12 4.71 -8.22
CA GLU A 79 -20.53 3.66 -9.18
C GLU A 79 -19.67 3.66 -10.46
N GLU A 80 -19.33 4.84 -11.01
CA GLU A 80 -18.55 4.93 -12.25
C GLU A 80 -17.02 4.92 -12.03
N ALA A 81 -16.52 5.56 -10.97
CA ALA A 81 -15.08 5.71 -10.72
C ALA A 81 -14.56 4.87 -9.54
N GLY A 82 -15.42 4.28 -8.72
CA GLY A 82 -15.04 3.43 -7.59
C GLY A 82 -14.45 4.19 -6.39
N VAL A 83 -14.77 5.48 -6.27
CA VAL A 83 -14.16 6.38 -5.27
C VAL A 83 -15.18 6.88 -4.26
N GLU A 84 -14.84 6.77 -2.97
CA GLU A 84 -15.51 7.47 -1.87
C GLU A 84 -14.70 8.73 -1.52
N CYS A 85 -15.31 9.92 -1.66
CA CYS A 85 -14.64 11.20 -1.40
C CYS A 85 -15.59 12.19 -0.71
N GLU A 86 -15.04 13.21 -0.05
CA GLU A 86 -15.79 14.33 0.52
C GLU A 86 -15.91 15.48 -0.49
N ILE A 87 -17.09 16.12 -0.58
CA ILE A 87 -17.31 17.30 -1.43
C ILE A 87 -16.53 18.48 -0.85
N ILE A 88 -15.68 19.10 -1.67
CA ILE A 88 -14.92 20.28 -1.27
C ILE A 88 -15.60 21.55 -1.80
N PHE A 89 -16.12 21.52 -3.02
CA PHE A 89 -16.83 22.66 -3.60
C PHE A 89 -17.88 22.26 -4.65
N ASP A 90 -18.95 23.06 -4.73
CA ASP A 90 -19.96 22.98 -5.78
C ASP A 90 -19.50 23.79 -7.00
N LEU A 91 -19.42 23.13 -8.17
CA LEU A 91 -19.06 23.75 -9.44
C LEU A 91 -20.27 24.39 -10.13
N GLY A 92 -21.48 24.13 -9.65
CA GLY A 92 -22.73 24.66 -10.17
C GLY A 92 -23.32 23.83 -11.31
N TRP A 93 -24.28 24.43 -12.01
CA TRP A 93 -25.06 23.79 -13.06
C TRP A 93 -24.46 23.97 -14.45
N TYR A 94 -24.37 22.87 -15.18
CA TYR A 94 -23.88 22.81 -16.54
C TYR A 94 -24.96 22.29 -17.48
N LEU A 95 -25.07 22.93 -18.63
CA LEU A 95 -26.04 22.59 -19.66
C LEU A 95 -25.45 21.54 -20.60
N GLY A 96 -26.09 20.38 -20.68
CA GLY A 96 -25.78 19.34 -21.64
C GLY A 96 -26.39 19.64 -23.02
N ALA A 97 -25.81 19.03 -24.06
CA ALA A 97 -26.40 19.07 -25.40
C ALA A 97 -27.82 18.47 -25.38
N ALA A 98 -28.81 19.22 -25.90
CA ALA A 98 -30.18 18.75 -25.98
C ALA A 98 -30.27 17.50 -26.86
N LYS A 99 -30.89 16.44 -26.33
CA LYS A 99 -31.28 15.24 -27.08
C LYS A 99 -32.77 15.00 -26.88
N ASP A 100 -33.45 14.59 -27.93
CA ASP A 100 -34.85 14.17 -27.88
C ASP A 100 -35.80 15.20 -27.23
N HIS A 101 -35.61 16.48 -27.56
CA HIS A 101 -36.38 17.63 -27.00
C HIS A 101 -36.31 17.79 -25.47
N CYS A 102 -35.38 17.10 -24.81
CA CYS A 102 -35.15 17.15 -23.37
C CYS A 102 -33.85 17.92 -23.07
N GLU A 103 -33.95 18.90 -22.17
CA GLU A 103 -32.80 19.66 -21.69
C GLU A 103 -32.15 18.90 -20.53
N THR A 104 -30.86 18.60 -20.64
CA THR A 104 -30.14 17.96 -19.53
C THR A 104 -29.36 19.01 -18.76
N ARG A 105 -29.64 19.14 -17.47
CA ARG A 105 -28.87 19.97 -16.55
C ARG A 105 -28.10 19.06 -15.61
N THR A 106 -26.79 19.24 -15.53
CA THR A 106 -25.92 18.45 -14.65
C THR A 106 -25.29 19.38 -13.63
N ARG A 107 -25.50 19.14 -12.35
CA ARG A 107 -24.78 19.85 -11.28
C ARG A 107 -23.51 19.08 -10.98
N PHE A 108 -22.37 19.77 -11.02
CA PHE A 108 -21.08 19.14 -10.73
C PHE A 108 -20.58 19.56 -9.36
N PHE A 109 -19.97 18.61 -8.67
CA PHE A 109 -19.25 18.83 -7.43
C PHE A 109 -17.80 18.44 -7.64
N ALA A 110 -16.90 19.18 -7.02
CA ALA A 110 -15.49 18.86 -7.03
C ALA A 110 -15.06 18.29 -5.68
N TRP A 111 -14.19 17.31 -5.78
CA TRP A 111 -13.58 16.62 -4.66
C TRP A 111 -12.09 16.49 -4.94
N LEU A 112 -11.27 16.64 -3.92
CA LEU A 112 -9.86 16.28 -3.97
C LEU A 112 -9.78 14.81 -3.62
N LEU A 113 -9.20 14.02 -4.51
CA LEU A 113 -8.81 12.67 -4.13
C LEU A 113 -7.58 12.80 -3.22
N ASP A 114 -7.76 12.65 -1.92
CA ASP A 114 -6.66 12.45 -0.96
C ASP A 114 -6.22 10.97 -0.92
N PHE A 115 -6.28 10.28 -2.07
CA PHE A 115 -5.98 8.86 -2.17
C PHE A 115 -4.77 8.66 -3.09
N ASP A 116 -3.61 8.45 -2.48
CA ASP A 116 -2.41 7.98 -3.14
C ASP A 116 -2.45 6.43 -3.20
N CYS A 117 -3.07 5.87 -4.25
CA CYS A 117 -2.96 4.44 -4.55
C CYS A 117 -1.85 4.17 -5.57
N GLU A 118 -1.13 3.04 -5.65
CA GLU A 118 -0.78 1.88 -4.80
C GLU A 118 0.08 0.99 -5.71
N THR A 119 1.31 0.62 -5.30
CA THR A 119 2.46 0.31 -6.19
C THR A 119 2.98 1.60 -6.85
N LEU A 120 4.30 1.79 -6.99
CA LEU A 120 4.86 2.91 -7.76
C LEU A 120 4.43 2.74 -9.22
N VAL A 121 3.23 3.21 -9.51
CA VAL A 121 2.72 3.53 -10.83
C VAL A 121 2.82 5.04 -10.89
N VAL A 122 4.03 5.53 -11.20
CA VAL A 122 4.23 6.97 -11.37
C VAL A 122 3.68 7.30 -12.75
N ALA A 123 2.62 8.11 -12.79
CA ALA A 123 2.20 8.73 -14.04
C ALA A 123 3.28 9.70 -14.48
N SER A 124 4.06 9.33 -15.49
CA SER A 124 4.80 10.32 -16.29
C SER A 124 3.78 11.11 -17.12
N ALA A 125 4.17 12.26 -17.67
CA ALA A 125 3.28 13.20 -18.35
C ALA A 125 2.20 12.50 -19.21
N THR A 126 0.97 13.05 -19.17
CA THR A 126 -0.30 12.54 -19.73
C THR A 126 -0.15 11.36 -20.71
N ASP A 127 -0.44 10.14 -20.22
CA ASP A 127 -0.56 8.85 -20.93
C ASP A 127 0.61 7.84 -20.75
N GLU A 128 1.55 8.08 -19.83
CA GLU A 128 2.62 7.13 -19.48
C GLU A 128 2.54 6.63 -18.02
N LEU A 129 2.78 5.33 -17.80
CA LEU A 129 2.84 4.72 -16.47
C LEU A 129 4.18 3.99 -16.29
N LEU A 130 4.94 4.35 -15.26
CA LEU A 130 6.13 3.63 -14.85
C LEU A 130 5.76 2.62 -13.77
N LEU A 131 6.05 1.33 -13.99
CA LEU A 131 5.81 0.28 -13.00
C LEU A 131 7.11 -0.16 -12.33
N ASP A 132 7.22 0.03 -11.02
CA ASP A 132 8.29 -0.61 -10.23
C ASP A 132 7.97 -2.09 -9.97
N CYS A 133 8.95 -2.96 -10.23
CA CYS A 133 8.84 -4.37 -9.89
C CYS A 133 10.21 -4.96 -9.55
N HIS A 134 10.21 -6.08 -8.81
CA HIS A 134 11.45 -6.74 -8.46
C HIS A 134 12.18 -7.27 -9.71
N LYS A 135 13.48 -6.96 -9.84
CA LYS A 135 14.33 -7.32 -11.00
C LYS A 135 14.22 -8.78 -11.45
N GLY A 136 14.07 -9.70 -10.49
CA GLY A 136 13.97 -11.14 -10.75
C GLY A 136 12.66 -11.59 -11.44
N VAL A 137 11.62 -10.75 -11.46
CA VAL A 137 10.33 -11.06 -12.09
C VAL A 137 9.98 -10.15 -13.27
N ALA A 138 10.78 -9.11 -13.53
CA ALA A 138 10.53 -8.10 -14.56
C ALA A 138 10.26 -8.71 -15.95
N THR A 139 11.11 -9.63 -16.41
CA THR A 139 10.93 -10.29 -17.71
C THR A 139 9.64 -11.10 -17.80
N SER A 140 9.27 -11.80 -16.72
CA SER A 140 8.04 -12.61 -16.68
C SER A 140 6.79 -11.71 -16.64
N LEU A 141 6.84 -10.62 -15.87
CA LEU A 141 5.79 -9.61 -15.81
C LEU A 141 5.58 -8.95 -17.17
N LEU A 142 6.64 -8.53 -17.85
CA LEU A 142 6.56 -7.94 -19.19
C LEU A 142 5.86 -8.87 -20.18
N ARG A 143 6.22 -10.16 -20.19
CA ARG A 143 5.56 -11.17 -21.04
C ARG A 143 4.08 -11.34 -20.70
N LEU A 144 3.73 -11.30 -19.41
CA LEU A 144 2.35 -11.37 -18.95
C LEU A 144 1.55 -10.16 -19.43
N LEU A 145 2.06 -8.94 -19.24
CA LEU A 145 1.40 -7.71 -19.67
C LEU A 145 1.19 -7.68 -21.19
N ILE A 146 2.22 -8.03 -21.98
CA ILE A 146 2.12 -8.12 -23.45
C ILE A 146 1.04 -9.12 -23.88
N ARG A 147 0.98 -10.29 -23.22
CA ARG A 147 -0.04 -11.30 -23.49
C ARG A 147 -1.45 -10.79 -23.23
N HIS A 148 -1.63 -9.97 -22.19
CA HIS A 148 -2.93 -9.47 -21.73
C HIS A 148 -3.30 -8.07 -22.24
N ARG A 149 -2.51 -7.48 -23.15
CA ARG A 149 -2.80 -6.18 -23.78
C ARG A 149 -4.05 -6.19 -24.68
N LEU A 150 -4.55 -7.35 -25.11
CA LEU A 150 -5.83 -7.54 -25.82
C LEU A 150 -6.15 -6.50 -26.94
N ARG A 151 -5.24 -6.34 -27.91
CA ARG A 151 -5.37 -5.42 -29.07
C ARG A 151 -5.41 -3.93 -28.72
N GLU A 152 -5.26 -3.56 -27.44
CA GLU A 152 -5.08 -2.16 -27.06
C GLU A 152 -3.77 -1.60 -27.61
N PRO A 153 -3.74 -0.33 -28.05
CA PRO A 153 -2.55 0.34 -28.58
C PRO A 153 -1.60 0.78 -27.45
N LEU A 154 -1.27 -0.12 -26.52
CA LEU A 154 -0.43 0.16 -25.36
C LEU A 154 1.03 -0.30 -25.60
N ALA A 155 2.01 0.59 -25.54
CA ALA A 155 3.41 0.17 -25.48
C ALA A 155 3.74 -0.36 -24.07
N VAL A 156 4.42 -1.50 -23.98
CA VAL A 156 4.92 -2.05 -22.71
C VAL A 156 6.37 -2.46 -22.93
N GLU A 157 7.27 -1.82 -22.20
CA GLU A 157 8.71 -1.93 -22.41
C GLU A 157 9.47 -1.89 -21.09
N ASP A 158 10.65 -2.51 -21.08
CA ASP A 158 11.54 -2.52 -19.93
C ASP A 158 12.46 -1.29 -19.98
N VAL A 159 12.20 -0.33 -19.10
CA VAL A 159 12.93 0.94 -19.02
C VAL A 159 13.97 0.96 -17.89
N SER A 160 14.32 -0.21 -17.33
CA SER A 160 15.26 -0.33 -16.18
C SER A 160 16.68 0.18 -16.49
N ALA A 161 17.03 0.32 -17.77
CA ALA A 161 18.30 0.91 -18.21
C ALA A 161 18.28 2.46 -18.19
N GLN A 162 17.09 3.08 -18.27
CA GLN A 162 16.93 4.54 -18.29
C GLN A 162 16.45 5.08 -16.94
N HIS A 163 15.81 4.25 -16.11
CA HIS A 163 15.21 4.65 -14.84
C HIS A 163 15.73 3.84 -13.67
N ARG A 164 15.60 4.42 -12.46
CA ARG A 164 15.93 3.77 -11.20
C ARG A 164 14.89 4.12 -10.15
N ALA A 165 14.35 3.09 -9.49
CA ALA A 165 13.57 3.26 -8.28
C ALA A 165 14.49 3.62 -7.11
N VAL A 166 14.14 4.67 -6.37
CA VAL A 166 14.87 5.18 -5.20
C VAL A 166 13.94 5.31 -4.00
N ALA A 167 14.52 5.15 -2.82
CA ALA A 167 13.84 5.18 -1.53
C ALA A 167 14.47 6.25 -0.64
N ALA A 168 13.65 7.12 -0.06
CA ALA A 168 14.07 7.98 1.04
C ALA A 168 13.48 7.42 2.34
N LEU A 169 14.35 6.96 3.24
CA LEU A 169 13.95 6.27 4.46
C LEU A 169 13.82 7.27 5.63
N PRO A 170 12.92 7.00 6.60
CA PRO A 170 12.79 7.84 7.78
C PRO A 170 14.00 7.72 8.70
N ALA A 171 14.17 8.67 9.63
CA ALA A 171 15.26 8.68 10.60
C ALA A 171 15.34 7.39 11.43
N ALA A 172 14.20 6.78 11.77
CA ALA A 172 14.14 5.50 12.48
C ALA A 172 14.83 4.35 11.70
N ALA A 173 14.77 4.36 10.37
CA ALA A 173 15.51 3.41 9.53
C ALA A 173 17.02 3.65 9.59
N ALA A 174 17.46 4.90 9.68
CA ALA A 174 18.88 5.22 9.85
C ALA A 174 19.41 4.77 11.21
N SER A 175 18.63 4.95 12.29
CA SER A 175 18.94 4.39 13.61
C SER A 175 19.02 2.86 13.58
N THR A 176 18.07 2.21 12.90
CA THR A 176 18.06 0.76 12.66
C THR A 176 19.35 0.28 11.96
N ALA A 177 19.81 1.01 10.94
CA ALA A 177 21.04 0.68 10.22
C ALA A 177 22.30 0.80 11.11
N ARG A 178 22.42 1.89 11.88
CA ARG A 178 23.54 2.11 12.83
C ARG A 178 23.62 1.04 13.90
N VAL A 179 22.47 0.67 14.46
CA VAL A 179 22.37 -0.36 15.50
C VAL A 179 22.76 -1.73 14.95
N ALA A 180 22.30 -2.06 13.74
CA ALA A 180 22.63 -3.32 13.06
C ALA A 180 24.12 -3.40 12.65
N SER A 181 24.77 -2.27 12.35
CA SER A 181 26.20 -2.21 12.01
C SER A 181 27.11 -2.16 13.25
N GLY A 182 26.55 -2.15 14.46
CA GLY A 182 27.31 -2.09 15.71
C GLY A 182 27.87 -0.71 16.05
N GLN A 183 27.38 0.36 15.40
CA GLN A 183 27.80 1.74 15.64
C GLN A 183 27.11 2.40 16.84
N GLY A 184 26.21 1.68 17.53
CA GLY A 184 25.51 2.13 18.74
C GLY A 184 24.37 3.13 18.49
N GLU A 185 23.48 3.29 19.49
CA GLU A 185 22.55 4.42 19.54
C GLU A 185 23.31 5.66 20.01
N LEU A 186 23.30 6.74 19.23
CA LEU A 186 23.61 8.05 19.80
C LEU A 186 22.33 8.52 20.50
N ASP A 187 22.40 8.86 21.78
CA ASP A 187 21.35 9.52 22.59
C ASP A 187 20.91 10.90 22.04
N GLY A 188 21.19 11.20 20.77
CA GLY A 188 20.73 12.41 20.10
C GLY A 188 19.39 12.13 19.44
N HIS A 189 18.39 12.93 19.78
CA HIS A 189 17.39 13.31 18.80
C HIS A 189 18.13 13.74 17.53
N ASP A 190 18.21 12.86 16.52
CA ASP A 190 18.51 13.29 15.16
C ASP A 190 17.35 14.24 14.82
N GLU A 191 17.54 15.52 15.10
CA GLU A 191 16.74 16.58 14.50
C GLU A 191 16.93 16.40 13.01
N GLY A 192 16.00 15.64 12.41
CA GLY A 192 16.05 15.25 11.02
C GLY A 192 16.37 16.49 10.21
N SER A 193 17.44 16.42 9.43
CA SER A 193 17.72 17.44 8.44
C SER A 193 16.42 17.69 7.67
N SER A 194 15.83 18.87 7.88
CA SER A 194 14.59 19.32 7.23
C SER A 194 14.87 19.67 5.77
N ALA A 195 15.72 18.89 5.11
CA ALA A 195 15.90 18.98 3.69
C ALA A 195 14.61 18.48 3.04
N SER A 196 13.92 19.39 2.36
CA SER A 196 12.77 19.07 1.54
C SER A 196 13.17 18.02 0.50
N LEU A 197 12.45 16.91 0.46
CA LEU A 197 12.60 15.93 -0.62
C LEU A 197 12.25 16.59 -1.96
N PRO A 198 12.90 16.18 -3.07
CA PRO A 198 12.47 16.60 -4.40
C PRO A 198 11.00 16.25 -4.66
N SER A 199 10.29 17.05 -5.45
CA SER A 199 8.86 16.84 -5.76
C SER A 199 8.54 15.51 -6.44
N ALA A 200 9.54 14.86 -7.04
CA ALA A 200 9.40 13.53 -7.63
C ALA A 200 9.25 12.41 -6.58
N PHE A 201 9.54 12.67 -5.31
CA PHE A 201 9.29 11.73 -4.22
C PHE A 201 7.84 11.82 -3.77
N VAL A 202 7.19 10.67 -3.75
CA VAL A 202 5.85 10.47 -3.20
C VAL A 202 5.94 9.62 -1.93
N PRO A 203 5.00 9.75 -0.98
CA PRO A 203 4.89 8.83 0.15
C PRO A 203 4.88 7.37 -0.33
N ASP A 204 5.53 6.46 0.41
CA ASP A 204 5.48 5.03 0.10
C ASP A 204 4.04 4.54 0.31
N PRO A 205 3.31 4.12 -0.76
CA PRO A 205 1.86 3.94 -0.70
C PRO A 205 1.43 2.76 0.17
N ARG A 206 2.40 1.92 0.59
CA ARG A 206 2.15 0.70 1.34
C ARG A 206 1.96 0.98 2.83
N PHE A 207 2.78 1.88 3.37
CA PHE A 207 2.83 2.22 4.78
C PHE A 207 3.72 3.46 4.99
N ALA A 208 3.19 4.52 5.59
CA ALA A 208 3.89 5.79 5.82
C ALA A 208 5.28 5.64 6.48
N ALA A 209 5.44 4.68 7.40
CA ALA A 209 6.75 4.44 8.05
C ALA A 209 7.82 3.88 7.10
N MET A 210 7.47 3.51 5.85
CA MET A 210 8.44 3.16 4.81
C MET A 210 9.11 4.38 4.16
N GLY A 211 8.67 5.59 4.49
CA GLY A 211 9.21 6.85 3.99
C GLY A 211 8.64 7.20 2.61
N HIS A 212 9.52 7.58 1.69
CA HIS A 212 9.12 8.04 0.35
C HIS A 212 9.79 7.22 -0.74
N ARG A 213 9.22 7.30 -1.94
CA ARG A 213 9.69 6.64 -3.16
C ARG A 213 9.66 7.55 -4.36
N ALA A 214 10.56 7.30 -5.31
CA ALA A 214 10.49 7.88 -6.64
C ALA A 214 11.01 6.88 -7.68
N ILE A 215 10.51 6.97 -8.92
CA ILE A 215 11.17 6.40 -10.09
C ILE A 215 11.77 7.57 -10.85
N LEU A 216 13.09 7.64 -10.90
CA LEU A 216 13.81 8.76 -11.50
C LEU A 216 14.58 8.30 -12.74
N PRO A 217 14.81 9.18 -13.73
CA PRO A 217 15.83 8.97 -14.74
C PRO A 217 17.18 8.65 -14.08
N LEU A 218 17.96 7.74 -14.68
CA LEU A 218 19.18 7.20 -14.10
C LEU A 218 20.20 8.29 -13.74
N GLN A 219 20.27 9.35 -14.57
CA GLN A 219 21.12 10.51 -14.32
C GLN A 219 20.72 11.27 -13.04
N ASP A 220 19.43 11.47 -12.81
CA ASP A 220 18.90 12.23 -11.67
C ASP A 220 19.03 11.40 -10.39
N ALA A 221 18.78 10.09 -10.49
CA ALA A 221 19.02 9.16 -9.39
C ALA A 221 20.50 9.14 -8.99
N SER A 222 21.42 9.17 -9.95
CA SER A 222 22.86 9.17 -9.68
C SER A 222 23.30 10.48 -9.04
N ALA A 223 22.85 11.62 -9.56
CA ALA A 223 23.12 12.93 -8.98
C ALA A 223 22.59 13.05 -7.55
N LEU A 224 21.41 12.48 -7.26
CA LEU A 224 20.84 12.46 -5.93
C LEU A 224 21.68 11.65 -4.95
N LEU A 225 22.16 10.46 -5.36
CA LEU A 225 23.01 9.59 -4.54
C LEU A 225 24.38 10.20 -4.25
N GLU A 226 24.89 11.07 -5.13
CA GLU A 226 26.13 11.82 -4.94
C GLU A 226 25.94 13.12 -4.14
N SER A 227 24.70 13.57 -3.97
CA SER A 227 24.37 14.79 -3.24
C SER A 227 24.45 14.60 -1.71
N SER A 228 24.56 15.70 -0.98
CA SER A 228 24.51 15.71 0.49
C SER A 228 23.15 15.30 1.07
N LEU A 229 22.11 15.14 0.24
CA LEU A 229 20.79 14.66 0.65
C LEU A 229 20.77 13.15 0.87
N ALA A 230 21.60 12.42 0.12
CA ALA A 230 21.82 11.01 0.39
C ALA A 230 22.72 10.91 1.62
N SER A 231 22.15 10.44 2.74
CA SER A 231 22.98 10.02 3.88
C SER A 231 23.90 8.90 3.38
N SER A 232 25.17 9.22 3.18
CA SER A 232 26.17 8.37 2.52
C SER A 232 26.45 7.04 3.22
N SER A 233 25.78 6.78 4.34
CA SER A 233 25.90 5.56 5.14
C SER A 233 24.83 4.49 4.85
N LEU A 234 23.70 4.82 4.21
CA LEU A 234 22.63 3.84 4.00
C LEU A 234 22.84 3.06 2.71
N VAL A 235 22.77 1.74 2.81
CA VAL A 235 22.84 0.83 1.66
C VAL A 235 21.52 0.10 1.45
N LEU A 236 21.39 -0.57 0.30
CA LEU A 236 20.19 -1.36 -0.02
C LEU A 236 19.86 -2.40 1.06
N ALA A 237 20.87 -2.99 1.72
CA ALA A 237 20.65 -3.93 2.82
C ALA A 237 19.90 -3.31 4.01
N ASP A 238 20.09 -2.02 4.28
CA ASP A 238 19.40 -1.31 5.35
C ASP A 238 17.94 -1.06 5.00
N TYR A 239 17.66 -0.79 3.71
CA TYR A 239 16.30 -0.78 3.19
C TYR A 239 15.60 -2.13 3.40
N HIS A 240 16.28 -3.24 3.05
CA HIS A 240 15.73 -4.59 3.30
C HIS A 240 15.46 -4.81 4.79
N ARG A 241 16.39 -4.44 5.67
CA ARG A 241 16.20 -4.60 7.11
C ARG A 241 15.04 -3.77 7.65
N TRP A 242 14.91 -2.52 7.21
CA TRP A 242 13.82 -1.64 7.64
C TRP A 242 12.43 -2.17 7.23
N ARG A 243 12.30 -2.73 6.02
CA ARG A 243 11.06 -3.41 5.62
C ARG A 243 10.69 -4.57 6.53
N LEU A 244 11.66 -5.35 7.00
CA LEU A 244 11.42 -6.43 7.96
C LEU A 244 10.92 -5.87 9.30
N CYS A 245 11.47 -4.73 9.76
CA CYS A 245 10.98 -4.03 10.95
C CYS A 245 9.53 -3.54 10.79
N CYS A 246 9.14 -3.17 9.57
CA CYS A 246 7.80 -2.72 9.23
C CYS A 246 6.82 -3.86 8.87
N ALA A 247 7.28 -5.12 8.88
CA ALA A 247 6.51 -6.28 8.39
C ALA A 247 6.02 -6.14 6.93
N VAL A 248 6.76 -5.43 6.07
CA VAL A 248 6.39 -5.18 4.67
C VAL A 248 7.09 -6.19 3.74
N PRO A 249 6.36 -7.18 3.18
CA PRO A 249 6.93 -8.13 2.22
C PRO A 249 7.18 -7.45 0.87
N GLU A 250 8.30 -7.80 0.23
CA GLU A 250 8.66 -7.30 -1.09
C GLU A 250 9.33 -8.37 -1.97
N GLY A 251 8.87 -8.47 -3.21
CA GLY A 251 9.49 -9.32 -4.22
C GLY A 251 9.29 -10.84 -4.00
N PRO A 252 9.88 -11.66 -4.88
CA PRO A 252 9.68 -13.11 -4.89
C PRO A 252 10.32 -13.84 -3.71
N GLY A 253 11.22 -13.20 -2.97
CA GLY A 253 11.82 -13.80 -1.77
C GLY A 253 10.86 -13.84 -0.58
N ASP A 254 10.06 -12.78 -0.43
CA ASP A 254 9.05 -12.67 0.62
C ASP A 254 7.69 -13.23 0.16
N MET A 255 7.43 -13.16 -1.15
CA MET A 255 6.19 -13.61 -1.78
C MET A 255 6.48 -14.50 -2.98
N PRO A 256 6.84 -15.79 -2.77
CA PRO A 256 7.09 -16.71 -3.86
C PRO A 256 5.90 -16.78 -4.83
N VAL A 257 6.21 -16.62 -6.12
CA VAL A 257 5.24 -16.56 -7.22
C VAL A 257 4.39 -17.83 -7.23
N ASP A 258 3.08 -17.67 -7.41
CA ASP A 258 2.07 -18.74 -7.44
C ASP A 258 1.94 -19.59 -6.16
N GLN A 259 2.65 -19.24 -5.07
CA GLN A 259 2.60 -19.99 -3.80
C GLN A 259 1.90 -19.23 -2.67
N VAL A 260 1.91 -17.90 -2.71
CA VAL A 260 1.35 -17.04 -1.66
C VAL A 260 0.14 -16.28 -2.19
N LEU A 261 -1.01 -16.46 -1.55
CA LEU A 261 -2.20 -15.64 -1.86
C LEU A 261 -1.97 -14.20 -1.40
N PRO A 262 -2.50 -13.18 -2.11
CA PRO A 262 -2.33 -11.77 -1.73
C PRO A 262 -2.67 -11.46 -0.27
N LEU A 263 -3.78 -12.03 0.23
CA LEU A 263 -4.20 -11.87 1.63
C LEU A 263 -3.19 -12.47 2.62
N TYR A 264 -2.49 -13.53 2.25
CA TYR A 264 -1.50 -14.16 3.13
C TYR A 264 -0.24 -13.31 3.27
N ALA A 265 0.08 -12.52 2.24
CA ALA A 265 1.16 -11.52 2.26
C ALA A 265 0.69 -10.13 2.71
N ASN A 266 -0.47 -10.03 3.34
CA ASN A 266 -1.02 -8.78 3.85
C ASN A 266 -1.28 -7.69 2.80
N LEU A 267 -1.42 -8.06 1.52
CA LEU A 267 -1.64 -7.12 0.42
C LEU A 267 -2.99 -6.39 0.51
N ASP A 268 -4.00 -6.95 1.20
CA ASP A 268 -5.23 -6.22 1.54
C ASP A 268 -5.05 -5.18 2.64
N LEU A 269 -3.98 -5.28 3.45
CA LEU A 269 -3.67 -4.33 4.51
C LEU A 269 -2.67 -3.27 4.07
N LEU A 270 -1.84 -3.60 3.09
CA LEU A 270 -0.74 -2.79 2.56
C LEU A 270 -1.13 -2.02 1.31
N ASN A 271 -2.42 -1.79 1.10
CA ASN A 271 -2.83 -0.99 -0.04
C ASN A 271 -2.30 -1.69 -1.33
N PHE A 272 -2.81 -2.88 -1.67
CA PHE A 272 -2.63 -3.45 -3.01
C PHE A 272 -3.93 -4.01 -3.63
N VAL A 273 -4.99 -4.10 -2.83
CA VAL A 273 -6.25 -4.76 -3.21
C VAL A 273 -7.42 -3.85 -2.91
N SER A 274 -8.00 -3.28 -3.95
CA SER A 274 -9.32 -2.67 -3.88
C SER A 274 -10.42 -3.72 -4.06
N PHE A 275 -11.34 -3.76 -3.10
CA PHE A 275 -12.55 -4.59 -3.16
C PHE A 275 -13.76 -3.86 -3.80
N SER A 276 -13.65 -2.55 -3.99
CA SER A 276 -14.68 -1.69 -4.60
C SER A 276 -14.49 -1.47 -6.10
N LYS A 277 -13.31 -1.76 -6.66
CA LYS A 277 -13.05 -1.58 -8.09
C LYS A 277 -13.70 -2.64 -8.97
N GLY A 278 -13.69 -2.38 -10.28
CA GLY A 278 -14.12 -3.31 -11.32
C GLY A 278 -13.35 -4.64 -11.37
N CYS A 279 -13.77 -5.53 -12.27
CA CYS A 279 -13.26 -6.89 -12.33
C CYS A 279 -11.76 -6.98 -12.67
N TYR A 280 -11.02 -7.83 -11.96
CA TYR A 280 -9.61 -8.12 -12.23
C TYR A 280 -9.28 -9.61 -12.09
N VAL A 281 -8.17 -10.06 -12.67
CA VAL A 281 -7.76 -11.46 -12.65
C VAL A 281 -7.50 -11.94 -11.22
N GLY A 282 -8.14 -13.04 -10.82
CA GLY A 282 -8.02 -13.60 -9.47
C GLY A 282 -8.91 -12.92 -8.41
N GLN A 283 -9.76 -11.97 -8.79
CA GLN A 283 -10.67 -11.27 -7.88
C GLN A 283 -11.58 -12.25 -7.13
N GLU A 284 -12.22 -13.21 -7.82
CA GLU A 284 -13.21 -14.08 -7.18
C GLU A 284 -12.63 -14.88 -6.01
N LEU A 285 -11.42 -15.44 -6.17
CA LEU A 285 -10.73 -16.16 -5.09
C LEU A 285 -10.37 -15.22 -3.93
N THR A 286 -9.89 -14.01 -4.25
CA THR A 286 -9.48 -13.01 -3.26
C THR A 286 -10.68 -12.52 -2.44
N THR A 287 -11.74 -12.07 -3.12
CA THR A 287 -12.99 -11.59 -2.50
C THR A 287 -13.68 -12.71 -1.71
N ARG A 288 -13.74 -13.94 -2.23
CA ARG A 288 -14.32 -15.07 -1.49
C ARG A 288 -13.55 -15.35 -0.21
N THR A 289 -12.22 -15.32 -0.25
CA THR A 289 -11.39 -15.57 0.94
C THR A 289 -11.54 -14.47 1.98
N LYS A 290 -11.68 -13.19 1.57
CA LYS A 290 -11.88 -12.06 2.47
C LYS A 290 -13.26 -12.04 3.15
N HIS A 291 -14.35 -12.23 2.39
CA HIS A 291 -15.72 -12.02 2.90
C HIS A 291 -16.43 -13.30 3.34
N ARG A 292 -16.14 -14.43 2.70
CA ARG A 292 -16.79 -15.72 3.01
C ARG A 292 -15.85 -16.70 3.72
N GLY A 293 -14.55 -16.41 3.71
CA GLY A 293 -13.51 -17.23 4.32
C GLY A 293 -12.90 -16.60 5.57
N ALA A 294 -12.06 -17.38 6.23
CA ALA A 294 -11.18 -16.91 7.28
C ALA A 294 -9.75 -16.85 6.73
N VAL A 295 -9.09 -15.69 6.84
CA VAL A 295 -7.67 -15.59 6.51
C VAL A 295 -6.88 -16.19 7.67
N ARG A 296 -6.51 -17.46 7.53
CA ARG A 296 -5.79 -18.24 8.57
C ARG A 296 -4.29 -18.29 8.34
N ARG A 297 -3.77 -17.53 7.38
CA ARG A 297 -2.33 -17.38 7.16
C ARG A 297 -2.02 -15.92 6.92
N ARG A 298 -1.00 -15.40 7.60
CA ARG A 298 -0.56 -13.99 7.51
C ARG A 298 0.95 -13.91 7.69
N ILE A 299 1.56 -12.90 7.10
CA ILE A 299 2.96 -12.55 7.35
C ILE A 299 3.05 -11.74 8.65
N PHE A 300 4.00 -12.12 9.49
CA PHE A 300 4.37 -11.44 10.72
C PHE A 300 5.89 -11.18 10.73
N SER A 301 6.33 -10.17 11.48
CA SER A 301 7.75 -10.03 11.78
C SER A 301 8.11 -10.90 12.98
N VAL A 302 9.21 -11.63 12.85
CA VAL A 302 9.80 -12.44 13.91
C VAL A 302 11.18 -11.94 14.25
N VAL A 303 11.52 -11.96 15.53
CA VAL A 303 12.84 -11.62 16.06
C VAL A 303 13.37 -12.85 16.79
N ALA A 304 14.48 -13.40 16.30
CA ALA A 304 15.20 -14.45 16.98
C ALA A 304 15.90 -13.91 18.22
N VAL A 305 15.75 -14.66 19.30
CA VAL A 305 16.46 -14.48 20.57
C VAL A 305 17.25 -15.76 20.83
N GLY A 306 18.16 -15.72 21.80
CA GLY A 306 18.93 -16.89 22.19
C GLY A 306 18.06 -17.98 22.80
N ASP A 307 18.70 -19.07 23.19
CA ASP A 307 18.00 -20.23 23.74
C ASP A 307 17.53 -20.01 25.19
N GLU A 308 17.94 -18.90 25.82
CA GLU A 308 17.58 -18.55 27.19
C GLU A 308 16.14 -18.02 27.29
N SER A 309 15.38 -18.57 28.24
CA SER A 309 13.98 -18.17 28.44
C SER A 309 13.81 -16.74 28.93
N GLU A 310 14.81 -16.21 29.62
CA GLU A 310 14.81 -14.83 30.11
C GLU A 310 14.96 -13.84 28.96
N GLU A 311 15.80 -14.13 27.95
CA GLU A 311 15.94 -13.31 26.74
C GLU A 311 14.63 -13.24 25.95
N LEU A 312 13.94 -14.37 25.79
CA LEU A 312 12.62 -14.38 25.14
C LEU A 312 11.60 -13.54 25.92
N SER A 313 11.57 -13.66 27.25
CA SER A 313 10.67 -12.86 28.08
C SER A 313 10.98 -11.36 27.98
N ALA A 314 12.27 -10.99 28.00
CA ALA A 314 12.70 -9.61 27.86
C ALA A 314 12.33 -9.02 26.49
N MET A 315 12.57 -9.76 25.39
CA MET A 315 12.20 -9.33 24.05
C MET A 315 10.67 -9.21 23.91
N GLN A 316 9.90 -10.16 24.43
CA GLN A 316 8.44 -10.07 24.41
C GLN A 316 7.92 -8.85 25.17
N LYS A 317 8.50 -8.53 26.34
CA LYS A 317 8.16 -7.31 27.10
C LYS A 317 8.52 -6.05 26.32
N LEU A 318 9.68 -6.01 25.66
CA LEU A 318 10.06 -4.90 24.79
C LEU A 318 9.02 -4.71 23.68
N LEU A 319 8.66 -5.78 22.98
CA LEU A 319 7.67 -5.74 21.89
C LEU A 319 6.26 -5.33 22.36
N GLN A 320 5.86 -5.72 23.57
CA GLN A 320 4.58 -5.31 24.16
C GLN A 320 4.55 -3.83 24.54
N GLY A 321 5.70 -3.21 24.80
CA GLY A 321 5.83 -1.78 25.07
C GLY A 321 5.92 -0.90 23.83
N VAL A 322 6.02 -1.49 22.63
CA VAL A 322 6.03 -0.76 21.36
C VAL A 322 4.58 -0.51 20.94
N GLU A 323 4.28 0.73 20.53
CA GLU A 323 2.95 1.09 20.02
C GLU A 323 2.50 0.16 18.89
N PRO A 324 1.21 -0.26 18.85
CA PRO A 324 0.71 -1.26 17.90
C PRO A 324 0.98 -0.94 16.43
N ASP A 325 0.92 0.33 16.05
CA ASP A 325 1.09 0.86 14.70
C ASP A 325 2.53 1.25 14.35
N SER A 326 3.47 1.08 15.29
CA SER A 326 4.85 1.48 15.11
C SER A 326 5.72 0.30 14.61
N PRO A 327 6.71 0.57 13.73
CA PRO A 327 7.70 -0.43 13.33
C PRO A 327 8.48 -0.98 14.53
N LEU A 328 9.13 -2.14 14.32
CA LEU A 328 10.06 -2.67 15.32
C LEU A 328 11.20 -1.68 15.60
N PRO A 329 11.49 -1.37 16.87
CA PRO A 329 12.56 -0.46 17.24
C PRO A 329 13.93 -1.08 16.95
N ALA A 330 14.93 -0.23 16.77
CA ALA A 330 16.30 -0.65 16.47
C ALA A 330 16.86 -1.62 17.53
N ALA A 331 16.50 -1.44 18.80
CA ALA A 331 16.86 -2.32 19.92
C ALA A 331 16.54 -3.81 19.68
N CYS A 332 15.51 -4.13 18.89
CA CYS A 332 15.19 -5.53 18.54
C CYS A 332 16.26 -6.22 17.67
N LEU A 333 17.17 -5.45 17.06
CA LEU A 333 18.23 -5.95 16.17
C LEU A 333 19.56 -6.22 16.90
N GLN A 334 19.63 -5.96 18.20
CA GLN A 334 20.77 -6.32 19.04
C GLN A 334 20.38 -7.49 19.95
N PRO A 335 20.52 -8.74 19.49
CA PRO A 335 20.29 -9.88 20.36
C PRO A 335 21.33 -9.89 21.50
N ALA A 336 20.91 -10.30 22.70
CA ALA A 336 21.77 -10.33 23.88
C ALA A 336 22.98 -11.27 23.69
N ALA A 337 22.77 -12.43 23.03
CA ALA A 337 23.85 -13.31 22.62
C ALA A 337 24.39 -12.97 21.22
N ARG A 338 25.72 -12.97 21.07
CA ARG A 338 26.39 -12.74 19.78
C ARG A 338 26.18 -13.94 18.84
N GLY A 339 25.98 -13.66 17.56
CA GLY A 339 25.91 -14.69 16.51
C GLY A 339 24.53 -15.28 16.26
N ILE A 340 23.48 -14.78 16.93
CA ILE A 340 22.10 -15.14 16.60
C ILE A 340 21.75 -14.57 15.23
N ALA A 341 21.55 -15.47 14.26
CA ALA A 341 21.09 -15.14 12.94
C ALA A 341 20.05 -16.16 12.49
N LEU A 342 18.95 -15.67 11.93
CA LEU A 342 17.98 -16.49 11.26
C LEU A 342 18.57 -17.07 9.97
N PRO A 343 18.11 -18.24 9.50
CA PRO A 343 18.54 -18.82 8.24
C PRO A 343 18.35 -17.81 7.10
N ALA A 344 19.43 -17.53 6.37
CA ALA A 344 19.44 -16.56 5.29
C ALA A 344 18.84 -17.13 3.99
N GLY A 345 18.33 -16.24 3.13
CA GLY A 345 17.95 -16.49 1.74
C GLY A 345 16.44 -16.29 1.45
N ALA A 346 16.11 -16.25 0.16
CA ALA A 346 14.76 -16.08 -0.37
C ALA A 346 13.99 -17.41 -0.43
N ALA A 347 12.67 -17.40 -0.23
CA ALA A 347 11.71 -18.46 -0.54
C ALA A 347 12.28 -19.89 -0.63
N ALA A 348 12.25 -20.62 0.48
CA ALA A 348 12.48 -22.06 0.45
C ALA A 348 11.17 -22.79 0.16
N GLY A 349 11.25 -23.94 -0.51
CA GLY A 349 10.15 -24.89 -0.52
C GLY A 349 9.82 -25.34 0.91
N GLU A 350 8.64 -25.93 1.11
CA GLU A 350 8.17 -26.38 2.43
C GLU A 350 9.12 -27.38 3.14
N ASP A 351 10.11 -27.90 2.41
CA ASP A 351 11.08 -28.93 2.79
C ASP A 351 12.37 -28.41 3.45
N ASP A 352 12.63 -27.09 3.48
CA ASP A 352 13.79 -26.55 4.21
C ASP A 352 13.51 -26.53 5.72
N GLU A 353 13.95 -27.59 6.40
CA GLU A 353 13.75 -27.77 7.84
C GLU A 353 14.25 -26.57 8.67
N ALA A 354 15.35 -25.92 8.26
CA ALA A 354 15.91 -24.80 9.01
C ALA A 354 14.95 -23.60 9.08
N ARG A 355 14.14 -23.41 8.02
CA ARG A 355 13.17 -22.30 7.91
C ARG A 355 11.78 -22.65 8.42
N GLN A 356 11.53 -23.90 8.81
CA GLN A 356 10.25 -24.26 9.40
C GLN A 356 10.11 -23.58 10.77
N VAL A 357 8.94 -23.00 11.02
CA VAL A 357 8.59 -22.43 12.31
C VAL A 357 7.62 -23.36 13.01
N ARG A 358 7.97 -23.68 14.25
CA ARG A 358 7.25 -24.63 15.10
C ARG A 358 6.71 -23.92 16.34
N SER A 359 5.54 -24.34 16.76
CA SER A 359 4.95 -23.98 18.06
C SER A 359 5.33 -25.04 19.08
N LEU A 360 5.82 -24.60 20.23
CA LEU A 360 6.16 -25.39 21.40
C LEU A 360 5.13 -25.09 22.50
N GLN A 361 4.47 -26.13 23.00
CA GLN A 361 3.62 -26.01 24.19
C GLN A 361 4.45 -26.27 25.46
N PRO A 362 4.40 -25.39 26.46
CA PRO A 362 5.12 -25.61 27.72
C PRO A 362 4.54 -26.82 28.47
N GLY A 363 5.40 -27.75 28.93
CA GLY A 363 5.04 -28.78 29.91
C GLY A 363 4.92 -30.23 29.44
N THR A 364 5.26 -30.56 28.18
CA THR A 364 5.39 -31.96 27.73
C THR A 364 6.87 -32.34 27.63
N GLU A 365 7.31 -33.35 28.40
CA GLU A 365 8.70 -33.85 28.41
C GLU A 365 9.14 -34.43 27.05
N GLN A 366 8.19 -34.63 26.15
CA GLN A 366 8.38 -34.69 24.70
C GLN A 366 7.55 -33.55 24.10
N ALA A 367 8.14 -32.37 23.92
CA ALA A 367 7.42 -31.25 23.31
C ALA A 367 6.98 -31.64 21.89
N GLU A 368 5.70 -31.98 21.71
CA GLU A 368 5.09 -32.17 20.39
C GLU A 368 5.16 -30.82 19.65
N SER A 369 6.26 -30.61 18.92
CA SER A 369 6.48 -29.40 18.15
C SER A 369 5.63 -29.45 16.89
N LYS A 370 4.63 -28.58 16.79
CA LYS A 370 3.74 -28.51 15.63
C LYS A 370 4.28 -27.50 14.62
N LYS A 371 4.41 -27.88 13.35
CA LYS A 371 4.71 -26.93 12.25
C LYS A 371 3.56 -25.93 12.13
N VAL A 372 3.85 -24.65 12.36
CA VAL A 372 2.88 -23.56 12.31
C VAL A 372 3.21 -22.51 11.26
N GLY A 373 4.41 -22.52 10.67
CA GLY A 373 4.73 -21.58 9.61
C GLY A 373 6.07 -21.84 8.94
N VAL A 374 6.47 -20.88 8.11
CA VAL A 374 7.75 -20.89 7.38
C VAL A 374 8.33 -19.48 7.40
N LEU A 375 9.64 -19.37 7.63
CA LEU A 375 10.40 -18.14 7.46
C LEU A 375 10.64 -17.89 5.97
N HIS A 376 10.11 -16.79 5.44
CA HIS A 376 10.24 -16.45 4.01
C HIS A 376 11.56 -15.72 3.72
N SER A 377 11.91 -14.76 4.57
CA SER A 377 13.14 -13.97 4.46
C SER A 377 13.63 -13.48 5.81
N SER A 378 14.91 -13.13 5.88
CA SER A 378 15.56 -12.69 7.11
C SER A 378 16.78 -11.81 6.83
N SER A 379 17.18 -11.03 7.83
CA SER A 379 18.45 -10.30 7.87
C SER A 379 18.93 -10.22 9.31
N GLY A 380 20.00 -10.94 9.64
CA GLY A 380 20.46 -11.05 11.03
C GLY A 380 19.43 -11.82 11.85
N ASN A 381 19.00 -11.27 12.99
CA ASN A 381 18.03 -11.92 13.88
C ASN A 381 16.56 -11.59 13.55
N ILE A 382 16.26 -10.76 12.55
CA ILE A 382 14.89 -10.41 12.16
C ILE A 382 14.47 -11.08 10.85
N GLY A 383 13.20 -11.41 10.69
CA GLY A 383 12.65 -11.92 9.43
C GLY A 383 11.13 -11.85 9.31
N LEU A 384 10.64 -12.20 8.13
CA LEU A 384 9.22 -12.34 7.83
C LEU A 384 8.81 -13.82 7.89
N CYS A 385 7.80 -14.12 8.68
CA CYS A 385 7.27 -15.46 8.83
C CYS A 385 5.82 -15.52 8.38
N LEU A 386 5.53 -16.44 7.45
CA LEU A 386 4.17 -16.81 7.12
C LEU A 386 3.66 -17.83 8.15
N LEU A 387 2.82 -17.38 9.07
CA LEU A 387 2.24 -18.23 10.11
C LEU A 387 0.83 -18.68 9.73
N ARG A 388 0.49 -19.90 10.12
CA ARG A 388 -0.87 -20.42 10.17
C ARG A 388 -1.46 -20.08 11.53
N CYS A 389 -2.50 -19.26 11.55
CA CYS A 389 -3.12 -18.77 12.76
C CYS A 389 -4.26 -19.66 13.27
N ASP A 390 -4.51 -19.64 14.58
CA ASP A 390 -5.61 -20.34 15.26
C ASP A 390 -6.94 -19.57 15.22
N GLY A 391 -7.06 -18.58 14.32
CA GLY A 391 -8.25 -17.73 14.16
C GLY A 391 -8.38 -17.11 12.76
N ALA A 392 -9.38 -16.25 12.59
CA ALA A 392 -9.62 -15.50 11.34
C ALA A 392 -8.98 -14.11 11.43
N PHE A 393 -7.89 -13.89 10.69
CA PHE A 393 -7.12 -12.64 10.73
C PHE A 393 -7.63 -11.65 9.68
N ASN A 394 -8.91 -11.28 9.80
CA ASN A 394 -9.62 -10.45 8.83
C ASN A 394 -9.73 -8.98 9.26
N THR A 395 -9.67 -8.69 10.57
CA THR A 395 -9.86 -7.35 11.18
C THR A 395 -8.70 -6.94 12.07
N ALA A 396 -8.56 -5.66 12.40
CA ALA A 396 -7.49 -5.15 13.27
C ALA A 396 -7.49 -5.81 14.67
N GLU A 397 -8.67 -6.05 15.24
CA GLU A 397 -8.83 -6.67 16.56
C GLU A 397 -8.21 -8.07 16.59
N SER A 398 -8.36 -8.85 15.51
CA SER A 398 -7.77 -10.19 15.43
C SER A 398 -6.24 -10.18 15.53
N PHE A 399 -5.57 -9.08 15.14
CA PHE A 399 -4.13 -8.91 15.29
C PHE A 399 -3.69 -8.49 16.70
N ARG A 400 -4.63 -8.02 17.55
CA ARG A 400 -4.35 -7.77 18.97
C ARG A 400 -4.26 -9.08 19.77
N GLU A 401 -4.94 -10.12 19.30
CA GLU A 401 -4.87 -11.45 19.88
C GLU A 401 -3.62 -12.21 19.40
N ALA A 402 -3.12 -13.12 20.23
CA ALA A 402 -2.02 -13.99 19.82
C ALA A 402 -2.46 -14.85 18.62
N PRO A 403 -1.65 -14.92 17.53
CA PRO A 403 -2.05 -15.70 16.35
C PRO A 403 -2.04 -17.21 16.56
N LEU A 404 -1.54 -17.68 17.71
CA LEU A 404 -1.50 -19.07 18.12
C LEU A 404 -2.09 -19.17 19.53
N ALA A 405 -2.43 -20.39 19.96
CA ALA A 405 -2.88 -20.66 21.32
C ALA A 405 -2.03 -19.96 22.39
N ALA A 406 -2.70 -19.51 23.46
CA ALA A 406 -2.04 -18.91 24.62
C ALA A 406 -0.88 -19.79 25.12
N ASP A 407 0.21 -19.16 25.55
CA ASP A 407 1.46 -19.81 25.99
C ASP A 407 2.29 -20.53 24.92
N SER A 408 1.87 -20.50 23.64
CA SER A 408 2.68 -21.02 22.54
C SER A 408 3.98 -20.25 22.39
N GLN A 409 5.11 -20.95 22.46
CA GLN A 409 6.41 -20.40 22.09
C GLN A 409 6.76 -20.78 20.67
N LEU A 410 7.37 -19.85 19.93
CA LEU A 410 7.81 -20.11 18.57
C LEU A 410 9.30 -20.45 18.54
N SER A 411 9.67 -21.42 17.69
CA SER A 411 11.06 -21.70 17.37
C SER A 411 11.27 -22.02 15.90
N THR A 412 12.49 -21.81 15.41
CA THR A 412 12.94 -22.36 14.12
C THR A 412 13.15 -23.87 14.22
N GLY A 413 13.30 -24.55 13.08
CA GLY A 413 13.70 -25.96 13.05
C GLY A 413 15.09 -26.22 13.67
N ALA A 414 15.94 -25.19 13.71
CA ALA A 414 17.25 -25.23 14.37
C ALA A 414 17.19 -24.96 15.89
N GLY A 415 16.00 -24.72 16.47
CA GLY A 415 15.82 -24.51 17.90
C GLY A 415 15.81 -23.06 18.38
N LEU A 416 16.24 -22.09 17.54
CA LEU A 416 16.22 -20.67 17.89
C LEU A 416 14.82 -20.21 18.25
N ARG A 417 14.66 -19.60 19.44
CA ARG A 417 13.39 -19.05 19.92
C ARG A 417 13.05 -17.75 19.20
N LEU A 418 11.76 -17.55 18.93
CA LEU A 418 11.26 -16.41 18.17
C LEU A 418 10.26 -15.61 19.00
N ALA A 419 10.50 -14.31 19.11
CA ALA A 419 9.50 -13.35 19.50
C ALA A 419 8.74 -12.87 18.25
N LEU A 420 7.43 -12.69 18.40
CA LEU A 420 6.53 -12.38 17.29
C LEU A 420 5.95 -10.98 17.43
N ARG A 421 5.84 -10.25 16.32
CA ARG A 421 5.13 -8.97 16.25
C ARG A 421 4.13 -8.94 15.10
N ALA A 422 2.91 -8.51 15.41
CA ALA A 422 1.88 -8.22 14.41
C ALA A 422 2.32 -7.09 13.47
N PRO A 423 1.93 -7.12 12.19
CA PRO A 423 2.24 -6.04 11.27
C PRO A 423 1.63 -4.70 11.75
N PRO A 424 2.40 -3.60 11.80
CA PRO A 424 1.96 -2.33 12.36
C PRO A 424 0.76 -1.73 11.62
N TYR A 425 0.77 -1.80 10.29
CA TYR A 425 -0.30 -1.32 9.42
C TYR A 425 -1.63 -2.09 9.57
N ALA A 426 -1.69 -3.17 10.35
CA ALA A 426 -2.95 -3.84 10.68
C ALA A 426 -3.81 -3.05 11.68
N PHE A 427 -3.22 -2.09 12.41
CA PHE A 427 -3.90 -1.29 13.44
C PHE A 427 -4.29 0.11 12.96
N LEU A 428 -3.89 0.48 11.74
CA LEU A 428 -4.19 1.77 11.13
C LEU A 428 -5.49 1.71 10.33
N SER A 429 -6.28 2.78 10.40
CA SER A 429 -7.40 2.96 9.47
C SER A 429 -6.87 3.18 8.04
N PRO A 430 -7.66 2.95 6.98
CA PRO A 430 -7.20 3.08 5.60
C PRO A 430 -6.51 4.42 5.27
N GLY A 431 -6.97 5.54 5.84
CA GLY A 431 -6.38 6.86 5.62
C GLY A 431 -5.11 7.15 6.43
N GLU A 432 -4.90 6.48 7.56
CA GLU A 432 -3.70 6.68 8.41
C GLU A 432 -2.49 5.87 7.91
N LYS A 433 -2.69 4.99 6.92
CA LYS A 433 -1.61 4.17 6.34
C LYS A 433 -0.74 4.94 5.35
N GLN A 434 -1.24 6.03 4.78
CA GLN A 434 -0.63 6.82 3.70
C GLN A 434 0.23 7.97 4.25
#